data_AF-A0A4Q3RGP1-F1
#
_entry.id   AF-A0A4Q3RGP1-F1
#
_cell.length_a   1.000
_cell.length_b   1.000
_cell.length_c   1.000
_cell.angle_alpha   90.00
_cell.angle_beta   90.00
_cell.angle_gamma   90.00
#
_symmetry.space_group_name_H-M   'P 1'
#
loop_
_entity.id
_entity.type
_entity.pdbx_description
1 polymer ?
#
loop_
_entity_poly.entity_id
_entity_poly.type
_entity_poly.pdbx_seq_one_letter_code
_entity_poly.pdbx_strand_id
1 'polypeptide(L)'
;MKSKDFVFSNAPEPHRNRTKQILKQHPQIRNLIGKNLLTFYAILFLVSVQVATAWLLADQSWWWILGAAYLIGAFADHALFVMIH
;
A
#
# COMPACT_ATOMS: atom_id res chain seq x y z
N MET A 1 26.51 -14.56 20.85
CA MET A 1 26.88 -13.38 20.04
C MET A 1 26.07 -13.45 18.76
N LYS A 2 25.18 -12.48 18.47
CA LYS A 2 24.40 -12.50 17.22
C LYS A 2 25.35 -12.24 16.05
N SER A 3 25.26 -13.05 15.00
CA SER A 3 25.97 -12.79 13.74
C SER A 3 25.58 -11.41 13.21
N LYS A 4 26.55 -10.64 12.73
CA LYS A 4 26.35 -9.31 12.13
C LYS A 4 26.08 -9.36 10.62
N ASP A 5 26.12 -10.56 10.03
CA ASP A 5 25.99 -10.77 8.59
C ASP A 5 24.59 -11.26 8.19
N PHE A 6 24.29 -11.14 6.90
CA PHE A 6 23.05 -11.65 6.30
C PHE A 6 22.92 -13.17 6.44
N VAL A 7 21.69 -13.64 6.62
CA VAL A 7 21.35 -15.07 6.61
C VAL A 7 20.96 -15.48 5.20
N PHE A 8 21.79 -16.30 4.57
CA PHE A 8 21.52 -16.85 3.25
C PHE A 8 20.80 -18.20 3.39
N SER A 9 19.75 -18.40 2.60
CA SER A 9 18.98 -19.64 2.56
C SER A 9 19.07 -20.28 1.18
N ASN A 10 19.37 -21.57 1.15
CA ASN A 10 19.28 -22.39 -0.07
C ASN A 10 17.85 -22.94 -0.27
N ALA A 11 16.94 -22.72 0.69
CA ALA A 11 15.56 -23.14 0.55
C ALA A 11 14.86 -22.31 -0.53
N PRO A 12 14.01 -22.93 -1.37
CA PRO A 12 13.24 -22.20 -2.35
C PRO A 12 12.30 -21.21 -1.67
N GLU A 13 11.96 -20.16 -2.42
CA GLU A 13 10.97 -19.14 -2.09
C GLU A 13 9.68 -19.80 -1.52
N PRO A 14 9.32 -19.57 -0.24
CA PRO A 14 8.26 -20.31 0.45
C PRO A 14 6.84 -19.88 0.05
N HIS A 15 6.64 -18.66 -0.43
CA HIS A 15 5.34 -18.09 -0.81
C HIS A 15 4.66 -18.93 -1.88
N ARG A 16 5.38 -19.36 -2.93
CA ARG A 16 4.79 -20.20 -3.99
C ARG A 16 4.21 -21.52 -3.46
N ASN A 17 4.93 -22.22 -2.57
CA ASN A 17 4.45 -23.48 -1.99
C ASN A 17 3.29 -23.24 -1.02
N ARG A 18 3.36 -22.17 -0.22
CA ARG A 18 2.27 -21.77 0.68
C ARG A 18 1.00 -21.42 -0.08
N THR A 19 1.08 -20.64 -1.16
CA THR A 19 -0.08 -20.31 -2.01
C THR A 19 -0.76 -21.57 -2.54
N LYS A 20 0.00 -22.57 -3.01
CA LYS A 20 -0.58 -23.85 -3.45
C LYS A 20 -1.31 -24.59 -2.33
N GLN A 21 -0.74 -24.63 -1.13
CA GLN A 21 -1.36 -25.28 0.02
C GLN A 21 -2.66 -24.56 0.43
N ILE A 22 -2.64 -23.24 0.51
CA ILE A 22 -3.81 -22.41 0.85
C ILE A 22 -4.92 -22.62 -0.18
N LEU A 23 -4.61 -22.55 -1.48
CA LEU A 23 -5.63 -22.74 -2.54
C LEU A 23 -6.17 -24.17 -2.62
N LYS A 24 -5.43 -25.17 -2.12
CA LYS A 24 -5.93 -26.54 -2.00
C LYS A 24 -6.89 -26.68 -0.83
N GLN A 25 -6.60 -26.04 0.31
CA GLN A 25 -7.43 -26.09 1.51
C GLN A 25 -8.66 -25.17 1.42
N HIS A 26 -8.55 -24.05 0.68
CA HIS A 26 -9.58 -23.02 0.55
C HIS A 26 -9.76 -22.62 -0.93
N PRO A 27 -10.37 -23.47 -1.76
CA PRO A 27 -10.52 -23.22 -3.19
C PRO A 27 -11.33 -21.95 -3.51
N GLN A 28 -12.24 -21.52 -2.61
CA GLN A 28 -13.03 -20.30 -2.75
C GLN A 28 -12.19 -19.02 -2.85
N ILE A 29 -10.95 -19.04 -2.33
CA ILE A 29 -10.03 -17.89 -2.40
C ILE A 29 -9.68 -17.54 -3.84
N ARG A 30 -9.75 -18.49 -4.78
CA ARG A 30 -9.52 -18.23 -6.21
C ARG A 30 -10.45 -17.14 -6.77
N ASN A 31 -11.65 -17.02 -6.23
CA ASN A 31 -12.61 -15.99 -6.65
C ASN A 31 -12.18 -14.58 -6.24
N LEU A 32 -11.27 -14.46 -5.27
CA LEU A 32 -10.72 -13.19 -4.80
C LEU A 32 -9.46 -12.77 -5.58
N ILE A 33 -8.88 -13.69 -6.38
CA ILE A 33 -7.68 -13.41 -7.17
C ILE A 33 -8.12 -12.75 -8.47
N GLY A 34 -7.98 -11.43 -8.53
CA GLY A 34 -8.33 -10.67 -9.72
C GLY A 34 -8.19 -9.17 -9.52
N LYS A 35 -8.65 -8.42 -10.52
CA LYS A 35 -8.69 -6.95 -10.45
C LYS A 35 -9.91 -6.51 -9.66
N ASN A 36 -9.73 -5.53 -8.78
CA ASN A 36 -10.82 -4.92 -8.05
C ASN A 36 -11.10 -3.51 -8.61
N LEU A 37 -12.27 -3.31 -9.21
CA LEU A 37 -12.67 -2.00 -9.75
C LEU A 37 -12.83 -0.94 -8.65
N LEU A 38 -13.12 -1.35 -7.41
CA LEU A 38 -13.22 -0.42 -6.29
C LEU A 38 -11.89 0.28 -5.99
N THR A 39 -10.76 -0.37 -6.29
CA THR A 39 -9.43 0.22 -6.13
C THR A 39 -9.25 1.45 -7.03
N PHE A 40 -9.83 1.44 -8.24
CA PHE A 40 -9.79 2.62 -9.11
C PHE A 40 -10.49 3.83 -8.48
N TYR A 41 -11.68 3.63 -7.93
CA TYR A 41 -12.41 4.71 -7.24
C TYR A 41 -11.69 5.18 -5.98
N ALA A 42 -11.06 4.28 -5.23
CA ALA A 42 -10.23 4.63 -4.08
C ALA A 42 -9.02 5.50 -4.48
N ILE A 43 -8.32 5.13 -5.56
CA ILE A 43 -7.21 5.93 -6.10
C ILE A 43 -7.71 7.32 -6.53
N LEU A 44 -8.79 7.40 -7.30
CA LEU A 44 -9.34 8.66 -7.76
C LEU A 44 -9.73 9.57 -6.58
N PHE A 45 -10.33 8.99 -5.54
CA PHE A 45 -10.68 9.70 -4.32
C PHE A 45 -9.43 10.24 -3.60
N LEU A 46 -8.42 9.41 -3.36
CA LEU A 46 -7.19 9.81 -2.68
C LEU A 46 -6.45 10.93 -3.43
N VAL A 47 -6.31 10.81 -4.75
CA VAL A 47 -5.70 11.85 -5.57
C VAL A 47 -6.50 13.15 -5.51
N SER A 48 -7.83 13.07 -5.60
CA SER A 48 -8.71 14.24 -5.46
C SER A 48 -8.54 14.93 -4.10
N VAL A 49 -8.44 14.16 -3.01
CA VAL A 49 -8.19 14.69 -1.66
C VAL A 49 -6.84 15.40 -1.60
N GLN A 50 -5.78 14.82 -2.17
CA GLN A 50 -4.45 15.46 -2.18
C GLN A 50 -4.46 16.78 -2.95
N VAL A 51 -5.07 16.81 -4.15
CA VAL A 51 -5.18 18.03 -4.97
C VAL A 51 -6.02 19.08 -4.27
N ALA A 52 -7.16 18.71 -3.67
CA ALA A 52 -8.01 19.63 -2.92
C ALA A 52 -7.29 20.19 -1.68
N THR A 53 -6.55 19.35 -0.95
CA THR A 53 -5.77 19.77 0.21
C THR A 53 -4.66 20.75 -0.20
N ALA A 54 -3.96 20.47 -1.29
CA ALA A 54 -2.93 21.36 -1.82
C ALA A 54 -3.53 22.72 -2.23
N TRP A 55 -4.70 22.73 -2.88
CA TRP A 55 -5.39 23.96 -3.25
C TRP A 55 -5.85 24.77 -2.04
N LEU A 56 -6.45 24.14 -1.03
CA LEU A 56 -6.92 24.82 0.19
C LEU A 56 -5.78 25.40 1.04
N LEU A 57 -4.59 24.80 0.98
CA LEU A 57 -3.43 25.22 1.76
C LEU A 57 -2.47 26.14 0.99
N ALA A 58 -2.80 26.52 -0.26
CA ALA A 58 -1.90 27.26 -1.14
C ALA A 58 -1.38 28.58 -0.53
N ASP A 59 -2.26 29.31 0.17
CA ASP A 59 -1.94 30.59 0.82
C ASP A 59 -1.75 30.48 2.35
N GLN A 60 -1.63 29.26 2.87
CA GLN A 60 -1.50 29.04 4.31
C GLN A 60 -0.05 29.07 4.78
N SER A 61 0.14 29.34 6.08
CA SER A 61 1.46 29.27 6.70
C SER A 61 2.07 27.87 6.58
N TRP A 62 3.37 27.79 6.32
CA TRP A 62 4.08 26.54 6.05
C TRP A 62 3.93 25.45 7.13
N TRP A 63 3.70 25.83 8.39
CA TRP A 63 3.42 24.87 9.47
C TRP A 63 2.13 24.08 9.25
N TRP A 64 1.08 24.71 8.71
CA TRP A 64 -0.15 24.02 8.33
C TRP A 64 0.08 23.05 7.17
N ILE A 65 0.92 23.45 6.21
CA ILE A 65 1.32 22.58 5.09
C ILE A 65 2.05 21.34 5.62
N LEU A 66 3.01 21.50 6.54
CA LEU A 66 3.70 20.36 7.15
C LEU A 66 2.77 19.46 7.96
N GLY A 67 1.87 20.04 8.76
CA GLY A 67 0.89 19.28 9.52
C GLY A 67 -0.02 18.44 8.61
N ALA A 68 -0.55 19.04 7.55
CA ALA A 68 -1.39 18.34 6.58
C ALA A 68 -0.60 17.29 5.77
N ALA A 69 0.63 17.60 5.35
CA ALA A 69 1.48 16.66 4.64
C ALA A 69 1.76 15.41 5.49
N TYR A 70 2.02 15.58 6.79
CA TYR A 70 2.32 14.46 7.67
C TYR A 70 1.08 13.66 8.08
N LEU A 71 -0.02 14.32 8.44
CA LEU A 71 -1.22 13.66 8.97
C LEU A 71 -2.17 13.15 7.89
N ILE A 72 -2.15 13.73 6.69
CA ILE A 72 -3.05 13.37 5.58
C ILE A 72 -2.22 12.86 4.40
N GLY A 73 -1.25 13.66 3.96
CA GLY A 73 -0.44 13.35 2.77
C GLY A 73 0.30 12.02 2.88
N ALA A 74 1.01 11.77 3.99
CA ALA A 74 1.79 10.55 4.19
C ALA A 74 0.92 9.28 4.14
N PHE A 75 -0.29 9.33 4.71
CA PHE A 75 -1.21 8.19 4.69
C PHE A 75 -1.81 7.97 3.30
N ALA A 76 -2.18 9.06 2.61
CA ALA A 76 -2.70 8.99 1.25
C ALA A 76 -1.63 8.46 0.27
N ASP A 77 -0.39 8.94 0.39
CA ASP A 77 0.74 8.49 -0.43
C ASP A 77 1.08 7.01 -0.17
N HIS A 78 1.15 6.60 1.10
CA HIS A 78 1.39 5.20 1.44
C HIS A 78 0.28 4.28 0.91
N ALA A 79 -0.98 4.70 1.01
CA ALA A 79 -2.11 3.95 0.46
C ALA A 79 -2.01 3.83 -1.07
N LEU A 80 -1.68 4.92 -1.77
CA LEU A 80 -1.48 4.89 -3.23
C LEU A 80 -0.30 3.99 -3.62
N PHE A 81 0.81 4.04 -2.88
CA PHE A 81 1.96 3.17 -3.10
C PHE A 81 1.58 1.68 -3.03
N VAL A 82 0.74 1.30 -2.07
CA VAL A 82 0.26 -0.10 -1.98
C VAL A 82 -0.66 -0.44 -3.16
N MET A 83 -1.54 0.48 -3.58
CA MET A 83 -2.53 0.22 -4.62
C MET A 83 -1.97 0.13 -6.05
N ILE A 84 -0.75 0.63 -6.31
CA ILE A 84 -0.11 0.51 -7.63
C ILE A 84 0.61 -0.84 -7.84
N HIS A 85 0.85 -1.61 -6.77
CA HIS A 85 1.51 -2.92 -6.81
C HIS A 85 0.49 -4.06 -6.93
#